data_AF-A0A9P3UD31-F1
#
_entry.id   AF-A0A9P3UD31-F1
#
_cell.length_a   1.000
_cell.length_b   1.000
_cell.length_c   1.000
_cell.angle_alpha   90.00
_cell.angle_beta   90.00
_cell.angle_gamma   90.00
#
_symmetry.space_group_name_H-M   'P 1'
#
loop_
_entity.id
_entity.type
_entity.pdbx_description
1 polymer ?
#
loop_
_entity_poly.entity_id
_entity_poly.type
_entity_poly.pdbx_seq_one_letter_code
_entity_poly.pdbx_strand_id
1 'polypeptide(L)'
;LFQLLPRTSFPISSNHASTPLELVHTDVCGPMQTLDREKGSRYFVTFLDDFSRLSWVILVKTKDEVAKVFKRWIRYVERESGPR
;
A
#
# COMPACT_ATOMS: atom_id res chain seq x y z
N LEU A 1 34.50 7.96 1.98
CA LEU A 1 34.03 9.32 1.61
C LEU A 1 32.89 9.16 0.60
N PHE A 2 31.71 8.72 1.04
CA PHE A 2 30.52 8.63 0.18
C PHE A 2 29.67 9.86 0.48
N GLN A 3 29.79 10.88 -0.37
CA GLN A 3 28.95 12.07 -0.28
C GLN A 3 27.51 11.66 -0.55
N LEU A 4 26.63 11.93 0.42
CA LEU A 4 25.18 11.89 0.26
C LEU A 4 24.81 13.02 -0.72
N LEU A 5 24.72 12.72 -2.01
CA LEU A 5 24.18 13.69 -2.96
C LEU A 5 22.69 13.93 -2.62
N PRO A 6 22.23 15.20 -2.64
CA PRO A 6 20.83 15.51 -2.45
C PRO A 6 20.01 14.82 -3.54
N ARG A 7 18.96 14.12 -3.10
CA ARG A 7 18.01 13.45 -4.01
C ARG A 7 17.36 14.53 -4.88
N THR A 8 17.55 14.47 -6.19
CA THR A 8 16.79 15.29 -7.13
C THR A 8 15.30 14.95 -7.02
N SER A 9 14.43 15.93 -7.28
CA SER A 9 12.99 15.64 -7.37
C SER A 9 12.76 14.52 -8.37
N PHE A 10 11.82 13.63 -8.04
CA PHE A 10 11.32 12.70 -9.04
C PHE A 10 10.70 13.47 -10.21
N PRO A 11 10.85 12.97 -11.45
CA PRO A 11 10.13 13.53 -12.59
C PRO A 11 8.62 13.39 -12.35
N ILE A 12 7.87 14.41 -12.76
CA ILE A 12 6.40 14.38 -12.68
C ILE A 12 5.91 13.30 -13.65
N SER A 13 5.21 12.28 -13.12
CA SER A 13 4.51 11.31 -13.95
C SER A 13 3.16 11.87 -14.39
N SER A 14 2.82 11.72 -15.66
CA SER A 14 1.46 12.03 -16.18
C SER A 14 0.48 10.87 -16.01
N ASN A 15 0.88 9.78 -15.35
CA ASN A 15 0.00 8.65 -15.03
C ASN A 15 -0.88 9.03 -13.85
N HIS A 16 -2.11 9.41 -14.15
CA HIS A 16 -3.16 9.67 -13.18
C HIS A 16 -4.38 8.82 -13.51
N ALA A 17 -4.98 8.21 -12.50
CA ALA A 17 -6.25 7.53 -12.63
C ALA A 17 -7.37 8.55 -12.94
N SER A 18 -8.27 8.17 -13.85
CA SER A 18 -9.46 8.93 -14.21
C SER A 18 -10.73 8.34 -13.59
N THR A 19 -10.66 7.12 -13.06
CA THR A 19 -11.77 6.42 -12.41
C THR A 19 -11.33 5.72 -11.12
N PRO A 20 -12.24 5.51 -10.13
CA PRO A 20 -11.90 4.81 -8.89
C PRO A 20 -11.33 3.42 -9.16
N LEU A 21 -10.28 3.05 -8.42
CA LEU A 21 -9.61 1.73 -8.49
C LEU A 21 -8.92 1.41 -9.84
N GLU A 22 -8.78 2.39 -10.74
CA GLU A 22 -8.02 2.23 -11.99
C GLU A 22 -6.52 2.04 -11.76
N LEU A 23 -5.97 2.79 -10.80
CA LEU A 23 -4.58 2.69 -10.39
C LEU A 23 -4.49 2.72 -8.87
N VAL A 24 -3.93 1.65 -8.31
CA VAL A 24 -3.68 1.52 -6.88
C VAL A 24 -2.19 1.34 -6.66
N HIS A 25 -1.60 2.23 -5.87
CA HIS A 25 -0.23 2.08 -5.39
C HIS A 25 -0.23 1.21 -4.14
N THR A 26 0.54 0.13 -4.16
CA THR A 26 0.66 -0.80 -3.03
C THR A 26 2.11 -0.96 -2.63
N ASP A 27 2.39 -0.97 -1.34
CA ASP A 27 3.73 -1.25 -0.80
C ASP A 27 3.65 -2.17 0.41
N VAL A 28 4.75 -2.89 0.68
CA VAL A 28 4.91 -3.77 1.83
C VAL A 28 6.12 -3.30 2.63
N CYS A 29 5.88 -2.83 3.85
CA CYS A 29 6.94 -2.39 4.74
C CYS A 29 7.18 -3.40 5.86
N GLY A 30 8.44 -3.72 6.15
CA GLY A 30 8.86 -4.59 7.24
C GLY A 30 10.10 -5.44 6.92
N PRO A 31 10.59 -6.24 7.88
CA PRO A 31 10.04 -6.45 9.22
C PRO A 31 10.33 -5.27 10.17
N MET A 32 9.30 -4.78 10.84
CA MET A 32 9.37 -3.76 11.88
C MET A 32 9.44 -4.43 13.26
N GLN A 33 10.25 -3.88 14.16
CA GLN A 33 10.53 -4.50 15.46
C GLN A 33 9.33 -4.43 16.42
N THR A 34 8.51 -3.39 16.34
CA THR A 34 7.51 -3.05 17.37
C THR A 34 6.13 -2.71 16.79
N LEU A 35 5.85 -3.06 15.53
CA LEU A 35 4.64 -2.60 14.84
C LEU A 35 3.34 -2.97 15.58
N ASP A 36 3.25 -4.21 16.04
CA ASP A 36 2.22 -4.66 16.97
C ASP A 36 2.82 -5.73 17.88
N ARG A 37 3.26 -5.31 19.06
CA ARG A 37 3.94 -6.19 20.02
C ARG A 37 3.02 -7.26 20.59
N GLU A 38 1.72 -6.99 20.68
CA GLU A 38 0.74 -7.92 21.27
C GLU A 38 0.27 -8.96 20.26
N LYS A 39 -0.02 -8.55 19.01
CA LYS A 39 -0.51 -9.47 17.97
C LYS A 39 0.62 -10.08 17.13
N GLY A 40 1.85 -9.57 17.27
CA GLY A 40 3.04 -10.03 16.56
C GLY A 40 3.10 -9.60 15.09
N SER A 41 2.40 -8.52 14.73
CA SER A 41 2.49 -7.98 13.37
C SER A 41 3.87 -7.36 13.14
N ARG A 42 4.55 -7.76 12.07
CA ARG A 42 5.89 -7.26 11.73
C ARG A 42 5.93 -6.56 10.39
N TYR A 43 4.86 -6.64 9.62
CA TYR A 43 4.75 -5.99 8.33
C TYR A 43 3.46 -5.18 8.28
N PHE A 44 3.39 -4.21 7.38
CA PHE A 44 2.13 -3.65 6.94
C PHE A 44 2.12 -3.51 5.43
N VAL A 45 0.92 -3.59 4.88
CA VAL A 45 0.66 -3.35 3.46
C VAL A 45 -0.14 -2.07 3.34
N THR A 46 0.30 -1.18 2.47
CA THR A 46 -0.45 0.03 2.12
C THR A 46 -1.15 -0.17 0.80
N PHE A 47 -2.35 0.39 0.68
CA PHE A 47 -3.08 0.50 -0.59
C PHE A 47 -3.49 1.96 -0.73
N LEU A 48 -3.14 2.60 -1.83
CA LEU A 48 -3.46 3.99 -2.11
C LEU A 48 -4.13 4.05 -3.47
N ASP A 49 -5.42 4.38 -3.49
CA ASP A 49 -6.13 4.61 -4.75
C ASP A 49 -5.75 6.00 -5.30
N ASP A 50 -5.22 6.04 -6.52
CA ASP A 50 -4.72 7.29 -7.11
C ASP A 50 -5.86 8.27 -7.43
N PHE A 51 -7.05 7.76 -7.81
CA PHE A 51 -8.20 8.61 -8.13
C PHE A 51 -8.84 9.22 -6.89
N SER A 52 -9.33 8.39 -5.96
CA SER A 52 -10.07 8.85 -4.78
C SER A 52 -9.19 9.38 -3.66
N ARG A 53 -7.86 9.15 -3.73
CA ARG A 53 -6.89 9.41 -2.66
C ARG A 53 -7.18 8.66 -1.36
N LEU A 54 -8.09 7.67 -1.38
CA LEU A 54 -8.32 6.79 -0.24
C LEU A 54 -7.09 5.90 -0.01
N SER A 55 -6.78 5.69 1.26
CA SER A 55 -5.66 4.85 1.66
C SER A 55 -6.07 3.86 2.75
N TRP A 56 -5.50 2.66 2.66
CA TRP A 56 -5.68 1.59 3.63
C TRP A 56 -4.32 1.12 4.10
N VAL A 57 -4.20 0.87 5.40
CA VAL A 57 -3.03 0.26 6.02
C VAL A 57 -3.49 -1.00 6.73
N ILE A 58 -2.95 -2.15 6.35
CA ILE A 58 -3.29 -3.44 6.94
C ILE A 58 -2.05 -4.05 7.56
N LEU A 59 -2.13 -4.38 8.85
CA LEU A 59 -1.05 -5.03 9.58
C LEU A 59 -0.99 -6.53 9.24
N VAL A 60 0.22 -7.05 9.13
CA VAL A 60 0.49 -8.43 8.70
C VAL A 60 1.59 -9.05 9.57
N LYS A 61 1.43 -10.32 9.95
CA LYS A 61 2.39 -11.01 10.84
C LYS A 61 3.63 -11.46 10.08
N THR A 62 3.43 -12.10 8.93
CA THR A 62 4.50 -12.64 8.09
C THR A 62 4.33 -12.19 6.64
N LYS A 63 5.42 -12.12 5.88
CA LYS A 63 5.40 -11.57 4.52
C LYS A 63 4.56 -12.42 3.54
N ASP A 64 4.45 -13.72 3.78
CA ASP A 64 3.67 -14.66 2.97
C ASP A 64 2.15 -14.43 3.07
N GLU A 65 1.66 -13.80 4.14
CA GLU A 65 0.23 -13.47 4.31
C GLU A 65 -0.23 -12.33 3.38
N VAL A 66 0.69 -11.54 2.81
CA VAL A 66 0.38 -10.35 2.00
C VAL A 66 -0.54 -10.69 0.83
N ALA A 67 -0.28 -11.78 0.10
CA ALA A 67 -1.10 -12.17 -1.04
C ALA A 67 -2.56 -12.46 -0.64
N LYS A 68 -2.77 -13.03 0.56
CA LYS A 68 -4.11 -13.30 1.11
C LYS A 68 -4.79 -11.99 1.54
N VAL A 69 -4.05 -11.08 2.15
CA VAL A 69 -4.54 -9.74 2.52
C VAL A 69 -4.97 -8.97 1.27
N PHE A 70 -4.13 -8.95 0.23
CA PHE A 70 -4.40 -8.29 -1.05
C PHE A 70 -5.72 -8.75 -1.69
N LYS A 71 -5.94 -10.08 -1.80
CA LYS A 71 -7.19 -10.64 -2.35
C LYS A 71 -8.43 -10.27 -1.54
N ARG A 72 -8.32 -10.21 -0.21
CA ARG A 72 -9.43 -9.78 0.66
C ARG A 72 -9.71 -8.30 0.50
N TRP A 73 -8.66 -7.49 0.40
CA TRP A 73 -8.79 -6.06 0.21
C TRP A 73 -9.49 -5.72 -1.11
N ILE A 74 -9.11 -6.35 -2.23
CA ILE A 74 -9.81 -6.16 -3.53
C ILE A 74 -11.32 -6.40 -3.39
N ARG A 75 -11.70 -7.56 -2.84
CA ARG A 75 -13.12 -7.91 -2.66
C ARG A 75 -13.88 -6.95 -1.77
N TYR A 76 -13.19 -6.34 -0.80
CA TYR A 76 -13.76 -5.32 0.07
C TYR A 76 -13.97 -4.02 -0.72
N VAL A 77 -12.93 -3.50 -1.37
CA VAL A 77 -13.04 -2.20 -2.06
C VAL A 77 -13.98 -2.23 -3.27
N GLU A 78 -14.02 -3.34 -4.03
CA GLU A 78 -14.96 -3.50 -5.14
C GLU A 78 -16.42 -3.56 -4.68
N ARG A 79 -16.67 -4.05 -3.45
CA ARG A 79 -18.02 -4.05 -2.87
C ARG A 79 -18.43 -2.64 -2.46
N GLU A 80 -17.53 -1.91 -1.80
CA GLU A 80 -17.80 -0.56 -1.30
C GLU A 80 -17.90 0.48 -2.43
N SER A 81 -17.16 0.29 -3.53
CA SER A 81 -17.19 1.19 -4.68
C SER A 81 -18.45 1.06 -5.55
N GLY A 82 -19.27 0.02 -5.33
CA GLY A 82 -20.35 -0.36 -6.22
C GLY A 82 -19.86 -1.10 -7.48
N PRO A 83 -20.78 -1.64 -8.29
CA PRO A 83 -20.43 -2.30 -9.55
C PRO A 83 -19.72 -1.31 -10.49
N ARG A 84 -18.74 -1.82 -11.24
CA ARG A 84 -18.16 -1.09 -12.39
C ARG A 84 -19.20 -0.94 -13.49
#